data_AF-A0A6L8UC56-F1
#
_entry.id   AF-A0A6L8UC56-F1
#
_cell.length_a   1.000
_cell.length_b   1.000
_cell.length_c   1.000
_cell.angle_alpha   90.00
_cell.angle_beta   90.00
_cell.angle_gamma   90.00
#
_symmetry.space_group_name_H-M   'P 1'
#
loop_
_entity.id
_entity.type
_entity.pdbx_description
1 polymer ?
#
loop_
_entity_poly.entity_id
_entity_poly.type
_entity_poly.pdbx_seq_one_letter_code
_entity_poly.pdbx_strand_id
1 'polypeptide(L)'
;ASYIDGLIIASRFNLASFAIYRYGARDLPLVTLMANGLSNSMLPEFSIKEKLYETMRRLKERTLWHMHILFPITIVTILLSKPLFPIVFNPDFSASAEIFMIYLLTINSKMLFPQTVAIGLGKTKALLSISLLELVVHIALSLLFVQFWGIAGVAWAALVAFWIEKFAICLYLYFRLGIKPSAYTPLKAYALYNAFTVIVFTAAYFWL
;
A
#
# COMPACT_ATOMS: atom_id res chain seq x y z
N ALA A 1 7.82 7.22 -5.47
CA ALA A 1 8.51 6.29 -4.57
C ALA A 1 9.72 5.65 -5.25
N SER A 2 9.57 4.58 -6.06
CA SER A 2 10.67 3.72 -6.54
C SER A 2 11.93 4.42 -7.10
N TYR A 3 11.79 5.51 -7.86
CA TYR A 3 12.94 6.26 -8.38
C TYR A 3 13.74 6.98 -7.27
N ILE A 4 13.05 7.63 -6.33
CA ILE A 4 13.66 8.35 -5.21
C ILE A 4 14.35 7.37 -4.26
N ASP A 5 13.68 6.26 -3.96
CA ASP A 5 14.24 5.19 -3.14
C ASP A 5 15.55 4.67 -3.76
N GLY A 6 15.53 4.49 -5.08
CA GLY A 6 16.70 4.10 -5.84
C GLY A 6 17.86 5.10 -5.76
N LEU A 7 17.57 6.40 -5.80
CA LEU A 7 18.58 7.45 -5.62
C LEU A 7 19.15 7.47 -4.20
N ILE A 8 18.30 7.32 -3.18
CA ILE A 8 18.73 7.27 -1.78
C ILE A 8 19.65 6.07 -1.56
N ILE A 9 19.31 4.91 -2.13
CA ILE A 9 20.11 3.70 -1.99
C ILE A 9 21.40 3.81 -2.80
N ALA A 10 21.35 4.29 -4.05
CA ALA A 10 22.55 4.44 -4.89
C ALA A 10 23.55 5.47 -4.34
N SER A 11 23.09 6.49 -3.61
CA SER A 11 23.97 7.49 -2.98
C SER A 11 24.62 7.02 -1.68
N ARG A 12 24.04 6.01 -1.00
CA ARG A 12 24.51 5.54 0.32
C ARG A 12 25.06 4.11 0.31
N PHE A 13 24.74 3.31 -0.70
CA PHE A 13 25.10 1.90 -0.81
C PHE A 13 25.66 1.54 -2.18
N ASN A 14 26.25 0.35 -2.28
CA ASN A 14 26.82 -0.18 -3.51
C ASN A 14 25.76 -0.68 -4.51
N LEU A 15 26.19 -0.95 -5.75
CA LEU A 15 25.30 -1.42 -6.82
C LEU A 15 24.58 -2.74 -6.49
N ALA A 16 25.22 -3.61 -5.71
CA ALA A 16 24.64 -4.88 -5.26
C ALA A 16 23.46 -4.66 -4.31
N SER A 17 23.59 -3.73 -3.36
CA SER A 17 22.53 -3.32 -2.44
C SER A 17 21.32 -2.73 -3.18
N PHE A 18 21.58 -1.94 -4.21
CA PHE A 18 20.53 -1.43 -5.10
C PHE A 18 19.81 -2.55 -5.84
N ALA A 19 20.53 -3.57 -6.33
CA ALA A 19 19.91 -4.73 -6.96
C ALA A 19 19.02 -5.48 -5.97
N ILE A 20 19.50 -5.77 -4.76
CA ILE A 20 18.73 -6.41 -3.68
C ILE A 20 17.44 -5.64 -3.40
N TYR A 21 17.52 -4.32 -3.27
CA TYR A 21 16.32 -3.50 -3.10
C TYR A 21 15.38 -3.64 -4.27
N ARG A 22 15.85 -3.52 -5.51
CA ARG A 22 14.99 -3.54 -6.70
C ARG A 22 14.29 -4.88 -6.94
N TYR A 23 14.91 -5.98 -6.54
CA TYR A 23 14.27 -7.31 -6.58
C TYR A 23 13.20 -7.46 -5.51
N GLY A 24 13.43 -6.90 -4.32
CA GLY A 24 12.48 -6.95 -3.21
C GLY A 24 11.38 -5.90 -3.28
N ALA A 25 11.66 -4.73 -3.84
CA ALA A 25 10.76 -3.57 -3.93
C ALA A 25 9.72 -3.73 -5.03
N ARG A 26 9.02 -4.87 -4.98
CA ARG A 26 7.93 -5.24 -5.86
C ARG A 26 6.68 -5.37 -5.01
N ASP A 27 5.61 -4.72 -5.42
CA ASP A 27 4.30 -5.06 -4.91
C ASP A 27 3.76 -6.28 -5.67
N LEU A 28 2.67 -6.87 -5.18
CA LEU A 28 1.93 -7.86 -5.96
C LEU A 28 1.21 -7.16 -7.11
N PRO A 29 1.57 -7.41 -8.38
CA PRO A 29 0.96 -6.73 -9.52
C PRO A 29 -0.55 -6.95 -9.56
N LEU A 30 -1.02 -8.13 -9.15
CA LEU A 30 -2.44 -8.47 -9.06
C LEU A 30 -3.19 -7.52 -8.12
N VAL A 31 -2.64 -7.21 -6.94
CA VAL A 31 -3.27 -6.30 -5.97
C VAL A 31 -3.43 -4.92 -6.57
N THR A 32 -2.37 -4.40 -7.20
CA THR A 32 -2.38 -3.08 -7.82
C THR A 32 -3.30 -3.01 -9.03
N LEU A 33 -3.29 -4.03 -9.88
CA LEU A 33 -4.15 -4.12 -11.06
C LEU A 33 -5.63 -4.14 -10.66
N MET A 34 -6.01 -5.00 -9.70
CA MET A 34 -7.39 -5.12 -9.26
C MET A 34 -7.87 -3.88 -8.52
N ALA A 35 -7.04 -3.30 -7.64
CA ALA A 35 -7.37 -2.05 -6.95
C ALA A 35 -7.59 -0.89 -7.94
N ASN A 36 -6.66 -0.71 -8.89
CA ASN A 36 -6.77 0.35 -9.89
C ASN A 36 -7.96 0.10 -10.85
N GLY A 37 -8.18 -1.15 -11.24
CA GLY A 37 -9.33 -1.54 -12.07
C GLY A 37 -10.66 -1.21 -11.39
N LEU A 38 -10.81 -1.58 -10.12
CA LEU A 38 -11.99 -1.22 -9.33
C LEU A 38 -12.14 0.30 -9.23
N SER A 39 -11.07 1.01 -8.84
CA SER A 39 -11.09 2.46 -8.70
C SER A 39 -11.54 3.15 -9.99
N ASN A 40 -10.89 2.85 -11.11
CA ASN A 40 -11.17 3.47 -12.41
C ASN A 40 -12.58 3.15 -12.91
N SER A 41 -13.09 1.94 -12.66
CA SER A 41 -14.46 1.58 -13.03
C SER A 41 -15.52 2.36 -12.25
N MET A 42 -15.19 2.82 -11.04
CA MET A 42 -16.12 3.52 -10.14
C MET A 42 -16.09 5.03 -10.31
N LEU A 43 -15.01 5.62 -10.85
CA LEU A 43 -14.88 7.07 -11.00
C LEU A 43 -16.09 7.73 -11.69
N PRO A 44 -16.64 7.21 -12.80
CA PRO A 44 -17.80 7.84 -13.46
C PRO A 44 -19.05 7.85 -12.59
N GLU A 45 -19.24 6.85 -11.71
CA GLU A 45 -20.41 6.74 -10.85
C GLU A 45 -20.43 7.82 -9.75
N PHE A 46 -19.28 8.34 -9.34
CA PHE A 46 -19.19 9.40 -8.33
C PHE A 46 -19.60 10.80 -8.83
N SER A 47 -19.68 10.99 -10.15
CA SER A 47 -20.12 12.26 -10.75
C SER A 47 -21.62 12.51 -10.59
N ILE A 48 -22.42 11.47 -10.31
CA ILE A 48 -23.87 11.53 -10.15
C ILE A 48 -24.20 11.74 -8.67
N LYS A 49 -24.44 13.00 -8.28
CA LYS A 49 -24.61 13.38 -6.86
C LYS A 49 -25.77 12.65 -6.19
N GLU A 50 -26.86 12.43 -6.91
CA GLU A 50 -28.08 11.77 -6.41
C GLU A 50 -27.82 10.31 -6.03
N LYS A 51 -26.79 9.69 -6.61
CA LYS A 51 -26.43 8.28 -6.39
C LYS A 51 -25.24 8.09 -5.45
N LEU A 52 -24.68 9.16 -4.89
CA LEU A 52 -23.44 9.11 -4.10
C LEU A 52 -23.46 8.03 -3.00
N TYR A 53 -24.56 7.92 -2.24
CA TYR A 53 -24.70 6.90 -1.21
C TYR A 53 -24.69 5.48 -1.78
N GLU A 54 -25.40 5.26 -2.89
CA GLU A 54 -25.43 3.97 -3.57
C GLU A 54 -24.07 3.61 -4.16
N THR A 55 -23.37 4.58 -4.77
CA THR A 55 -22.02 4.40 -5.31
C THR A 55 -21.03 4.02 -4.21
N MET A 56 -21.07 4.68 -3.05
CA MET A 56 -20.23 4.31 -1.90
C MET A 56 -20.56 2.90 -1.39
N ARG A 57 -21.84 2.51 -1.34
CA ARG A 57 -22.26 1.15 -0.97
C ARG A 57 -21.72 0.11 -1.96
N ARG A 58 -21.83 0.36 -3.27
CA ARG A 58 -21.27 -0.54 -4.30
C ARG A 58 -19.75 -0.65 -4.21
N LEU A 59 -19.07 0.48 -4.01
CA LEU A 59 -17.62 0.48 -3.79
C LEU A 59 -17.26 -0.38 -2.58
N LYS A 60 -18.00 -0.27 -1.48
CA LYS A 60 -17.83 -1.07 -0.26
C LYS A 60 -18.02 -2.57 -0.51
N GLU A 61 -19.06 -2.96 -1.22
CA GLU A 61 -19.36 -4.36 -1.55
C GLU A 61 -18.31 -4.97 -2.48
N ARG A 62 -17.93 -4.26 -3.55
CA ARG A 62 -16.88 -4.71 -4.46
C ARG A 62 -15.51 -4.78 -3.79
N THR A 63 -15.23 -3.82 -2.91
CA THR A 63 -14.03 -3.82 -2.07
C THR A 63 -14.02 -5.05 -1.17
N LEU A 64 -15.13 -5.42 -0.54
CA LEU A 64 -15.22 -6.62 0.29
C LEU A 64 -14.90 -7.89 -0.50
N TRP A 65 -15.47 -8.03 -1.70
CA TRP A 65 -15.16 -9.15 -2.59
C TRP A 65 -13.67 -9.20 -2.96
N HIS A 66 -13.07 -8.04 -3.28
CA HIS A 66 -11.63 -7.94 -3.54
C HIS A 66 -10.81 -8.36 -2.31
N MET A 67 -11.24 -7.98 -1.10
CA MET A 67 -10.55 -8.34 0.13
C MET A 67 -10.51 -9.86 0.33
N HIS A 68 -11.63 -10.55 0.11
CA HIS A 68 -11.71 -12.01 0.26
C HIS A 68 -10.78 -12.78 -0.68
N ILE A 69 -10.32 -12.17 -1.77
CA ILE A 69 -9.41 -12.80 -2.74
C ILE A 69 -7.97 -12.35 -2.50
N LEU A 70 -7.75 -11.03 -2.45
CA LEU A 70 -6.42 -10.44 -2.45
C LEU A 70 -5.69 -10.63 -1.12
N PHE A 71 -6.40 -10.60 0.01
CA PHE A 71 -5.76 -10.81 1.31
C PHE A 71 -5.24 -12.24 1.47
N PRO A 72 -6.03 -13.30 1.23
CA PRO A 72 -5.52 -14.67 1.29
C PRO A 72 -4.34 -14.92 0.36
N ILE A 73 -4.39 -14.42 -0.88
CA ILE A 73 -3.26 -14.53 -1.83
C ILE A 73 -2.02 -13.84 -1.27
N THR A 74 -2.17 -12.64 -0.71
CA THR A 74 -1.05 -11.90 -0.11
C THR A 74 -0.48 -12.63 1.11
N ILE A 75 -1.33 -13.20 1.97
CA ILE A 75 -0.94 -13.99 3.14
C ILE A 75 -0.14 -15.22 2.74
N VAL A 76 -0.61 -15.98 1.75
CA VAL A 76 0.12 -17.14 1.21
C VAL A 76 1.46 -16.69 0.62
N THR A 77 1.48 -15.57 -0.09
CA THR A 77 2.71 -15.00 -0.66
C THR A 77 3.70 -14.59 0.43
N ILE A 78 3.25 -14.01 1.54
CA ILE A 78 4.08 -13.66 2.69
C ILE A 78 4.74 -14.93 3.26
N LEU A 79 3.96 -15.99 3.51
CA LEU A 79 4.46 -17.24 4.06
C LEU A 79 5.47 -17.94 3.15
N LEU A 80 5.26 -17.84 1.83
CA LEU A 80 6.15 -18.45 0.84
C LEU A 80 7.33 -17.56 0.44
N SER A 81 7.36 -16.29 0.84
CA SER A 81 8.34 -15.32 0.34
C SER A 81 9.80 -15.73 0.57
N LYS A 82 10.18 -16.07 1.81
CA LYS A 82 11.55 -16.49 2.18
C LYS A 82 12.03 -17.76 1.47
N PRO A 83 11.27 -18.87 1.43
CA PRO A 83 11.71 -20.07 0.71
C PRO A 83 11.65 -19.92 -0.82
N LEU A 84 10.74 -19.12 -1.35
CA LEU A 84 10.53 -19.00 -2.80
C LEU A 84 11.52 -18.04 -3.47
N PHE A 85 12.00 -17.01 -2.76
CA PHE A 85 12.96 -16.04 -3.30
C PHE A 85 14.29 -16.66 -3.81
N PRO A 86 15.00 -17.51 -3.04
CA PRO A 86 16.24 -18.11 -3.51
C PRO A 86 16.03 -19.09 -4.68
N ILE A 87 14.84 -19.68 -4.80
CA ILE A 87 14.47 -20.61 -5.88
C ILE A 87 14.18 -19.85 -7.19
N VAL A 88 13.43 -18.75 -7.11
CA VAL A 88 12.99 -17.99 -8.30
C VAL A 88 14.07 -17.05 -8.83
N PHE A 89 14.90 -16.51 -7.94
CA PHE A 89 15.95 -15.55 -8.30
C PHE A 89 17.34 -16.18 -8.21
N ASN A 90 17.94 -16.13 -7.02
CA ASN A 90 19.24 -16.72 -6.67
C ASN A 90 19.38 -16.57 -5.13
N PRO A 91 20.03 -17.51 -4.41
CA PRO A 91 20.40 -17.35 -2.99
C PRO A 91 20.95 -15.97 -2.58
N ASP A 92 21.70 -15.30 -3.45
CA ASP A 92 22.26 -13.96 -3.19
C ASP A 92 21.19 -12.87 -2.95
N PHE A 93 19.93 -13.12 -3.32
CA PHE A 93 18.80 -12.22 -3.13
C PHE A 93 17.91 -12.58 -1.95
N SER A 94 18.37 -13.39 -0.98
CA SER A 94 17.54 -13.75 0.18
C SER A 94 17.07 -12.50 0.97
N ALA A 95 17.93 -11.48 1.08
CA ALA A 95 17.59 -10.19 1.71
C ALA A 95 16.49 -9.41 0.98
N SER A 96 16.27 -9.68 -0.31
CA SER A 96 15.14 -9.11 -1.06
C SER A 96 13.79 -9.65 -0.61
N ALA A 97 13.75 -10.85 -0.02
CA ALA A 97 12.51 -11.44 0.50
C ALA A 97 11.92 -10.59 1.62
N GLU A 98 12.75 -10.08 2.53
CA GLU A 98 12.30 -9.20 3.62
C GLU A 98 11.69 -7.91 3.08
N ILE A 99 12.37 -7.27 2.13
CA ILE A 99 11.90 -6.05 1.47
C ILE A 99 10.56 -6.33 0.77
N PHE A 100 10.46 -7.46 0.06
CA PHE A 100 9.23 -7.88 -0.60
C PHE A 100 8.08 -8.05 0.38
N MET A 101 8.29 -8.73 1.50
CA MET A 101 7.27 -8.89 2.54
C MET A 101 6.76 -7.53 3.06
N ILE A 102 7.64 -6.53 3.24
CA ILE A 102 7.22 -5.17 3.64
C ILE A 102 6.33 -4.55 2.56
N TYR A 103 6.68 -4.69 1.29
CA TYR A 103 5.84 -4.19 0.19
C TYR A 103 4.50 -4.93 0.08
N LEU A 104 4.42 -6.21 0.46
CA LEU A 104 3.15 -6.94 0.52
C LEU A 104 2.16 -6.30 1.51
N LEU A 105 2.64 -5.71 2.60
CA LEU A 105 1.79 -4.97 3.55
C LEU A 105 1.10 -3.74 2.94
N THR A 106 1.54 -3.25 1.78
CA THR A 106 0.87 -2.14 1.09
C THR A 106 -0.56 -2.49 0.65
N ILE A 107 -0.96 -3.77 0.60
CA ILE A 107 -2.36 -4.16 0.39
C ILE A 107 -3.30 -3.48 1.39
N ASN A 108 -2.82 -3.31 2.63
CA ASN A 108 -3.58 -2.74 3.72
C ASN A 108 -4.02 -1.30 3.42
N SER A 109 -3.16 -0.49 2.81
CA SER A 109 -3.51 0.88 2.42
C SER A 109 -4.30 0.93 1.10
N LYS A 110 -4.01 0.01 0.17
CA LYS A 110 -4.64 -0.05 -1.17
C LYS A 110 -6.13 -0.41 -1.12
N MET A 111 -6.56 -1.18 -0.12
CA MET A 111 -7.95 -1.63 0.01
C MET A 111 -8.88 -0.65 0.75
N LEU A 112 -8.39 0.55 1.11
CA LEU A 112 -9.21 1.57 1.79
C LEU A 112 -10.03 2.43 0.80
N PHE A 113 -9.52 2.68 -0.41
CA PHE A 113 -10.18 3.48 -1.47
C PHE A 113 -10.64 4.94 -1.15
N PRO A 114 -10.04 5.70 -0.20
CA PRO A 114 -10.46 7.09 0.03
C PRO A 114 -10.11 7.99 -1.16
N GLN A 115 -9.04 7.65 -1.87
CA GLN A 115 -8.58 8.36 -3.06
C GLN A 115 -9.58 8.26 -4.20
N THR A 116 -10.20 7.10 -4.42
CA THR A 116 -11.26 6.89 -5.42
C THR A 116 -12.43 7.83 -5.18
N VAL A 117 -12.88 7.94 -3.92
CA VAL A 117 -13.97 8.85 -3.53
C VAL A 117 -13.57 10.31 -3.76
N ALA A 118 -12.36 10.71 -3.34
CA ALA A 118 -11.88 12.08 -3.51
C ALA A 118 -11.72 12.49 -4.99
N ILE A 119 -11.19 11.60 -5.84
CA ILE A 119 -11.07 11.84 -7.29
C ILE A 119 -12.47 11.91 -7.92
N GLY A 120 -13.35 10.97 -7.59
CA GLY A 120 -14.72 10.93 -8.10
C GLY A 120 -15.52 12.19 -7.77
N LEU A 121 -15.24 12.83 -6.63
CA LEU A 121 -15.85 14.10 -6.21
C LEU A 121 -15.10 15.35 -6.70
N GLY A 122 -14.13 15.19 -7.61
CA GLY A 122 -13.37 16.29 -8.21
C GLY A 122 -12.41 17.01 -7.26
N LYS A 123 -11.97 16.35 -6.17
CA LYS A 123 -11.06 16.94 -5.16
C LYS A 123 -9.58 16.71 -5.47
N THR A 124 -9.20 16.76 -6.75
CA THR A 124 -7.83 16.55 -7.23
C THR A 124 -6.82 17.55 -6.67
N LYS A 125 -7.21 18.81 -6.45
CA LYS A 125 -6.30 19.81 -5.83
C LYS A 125 -5.87 19.43 -4.41
N ALA A 126 -6.83 18.98 -3.59
CA ALA A 126 -6.53 18.53 -2.22
C ALA A 126 -5.64 17.29 -2.23
N LEU A 127 -5.91 16.36 -3.16
CA LEU A 127 -5.08 15.18 -3.35
C LEU A 127 -3.65 15.53 -3.75
N LEU A 128 -3.47 16.48 -4.67
CA LEU A 128 -2.14 16.94 -5.07
C LEU A 128 -1.34 17.50 -3.88
N SER A 129 -1.97 18.32 -3.02
CA SER A 129 -1.31 18.80 -1.81
C SER A 129 -0.96 17.68 -0.83
N ILE A 130 -1.84 16.70 -0.66
CA ILE A 130 -1.58 15.53 0.21
C ILE A 130 -0.45 14.67 -0.36
N SER A 131 -0.41 14.42 -1.66
CA SER A 131 0.66 13.64 -2.30
C SER A 131 2.01 14.36 -2.27
N LEU A 132 2.04 15.70 -2.33
CA LEU A 132 3.27 16.45 -2.10
C LEU A 132 3.76 16.33 -0.66
N LEU A 133 2.85 16.38 0.32
CA LEU A 133 3.18 16.15 1.71
C LEU A 133 3.69 14.71 1.94
N GLU A 134 3.02 13.72 1.36
CA GLU A 134 3.45 12.31 1.39
C GLU A 134 4.87 12.16 0.85
N LEU A 135 5.19 12.80 -0.28
CA LEU A 135 6.52 12.74 -0.88
C LEU A 135 7.60 13.28 0.06
N VAL A 136 7.36 14.44 0.69
CA VAL A 136 8.29 15.05 1.65
C VAL A 136 8.48 14.15 2.87
N VAL A 137 7.38 13.63 3.42
CA VAL A 137 7.39 12.72 4.56
C VAL A 137 8.13 11.42 4.20
N HIS A 138 7.90 10.88 3.01
CA HIS A 138 8.56 9.68 2.53
C HIS A 138 10.07 9.89 2.44
N ILE A 139 10.54 10.98 1.82
CA ILE A 139 11.98 11.28 1.74
C ILE A 139 12.58 11.41 3.13
N ALA A 140 11.94 12.16 4.03
CA ALA A 140 12.41 12.38 5.39
C ALA A 140 12.51 11.05 6.17
N LEU A 141 11.46 10.23 6.11
CA LEU A 141 11.44 8.92 6.76
C LEU A 141 12.46 7.97 6.14
N SER A 142 12.63 7.97 4.82
CA SER A 142 13.62 7.12 4.14
C SER A 142 15.04 7.48 4.58
N LEU A 143 15.37 8.76 4.69
CA LEU A 143 16.67 9.22 5.18
C LEU A 143 16.90 8.91 6.66
N LEU A 144 15.84 8.86 7.46
CA LEU A 144 15.90 8.51 8.88
C LEU A 144 16.03 6.99 9.07
N PHE A 145 15.11 6.23 8.49
CA PHE A 145 15.00 4.78 8.69
C PHE A 145 16.15 4.00 8.07
N VAL A 146 16.74 4.52 6.98
CA VAL A 146 17.92 3.91 6.37
C VAL A 146 19.12 3.86 7.33
N GLN A 147 19.19 4.76 8.31
CA GLN A 147 20.26 4.78 9.31
C GLN A 147 20.10 3.66 10.34
N PHE A 148 18.86 3.23 10.62
CA PHE A 148 18.56 2.23 11.66
C PHE A 148 18.41 0.81 11.09
N TRP A 149 17.77 0.68 9.93
CA TRP A 149 17.41 -0.61 9.32
C TRP A 149 18.02 -0.83 7.93
N GLY A 150 18.98 0.00 7.53
CA GLY A 150 19.61 -0.08 6.23
C GLY A 150 18.59 0.01 5.08
N ILE A 151 18.77 -0.82 4.06
CA ILE A 151 17.95 -0.83 2.86
C ILE A 151 16.47 -1.13 3.17
N ALA A 152 16.20 -2.04 4.12
CA ALA A 152 14.83 -2.35 4.56
C ALA A 152 14.13 -1.14 5.20
N GLY A 153 14.88 -0.23 5.81
CA GLY A 153 14.37 1.02 6.35
C GLY A 153 13.70 1.91 5.30
N VAL A 154 14.19 1.89 4.06
CA VAL A 154 13.57 2.63 2.94
C VAL A 154 12.20 2.03 2.59
N ALA A 155 12.07 0.71 2.59
CA ALA A 155 10.79 0.04 2.37
C ALA A 155 9.77 0.34 3.48
N TRP A 156 10.23 0.34 4.74
CA TRP A 156 9.39 0.74 5.88
C TRP A 156 8.92 2.20 5.77
N ALA A 157 9.81 3.10 5.35
CA ALA A 157 9.47 4.50 5.15
C ALA A 157 8.39 4.67 4.07
N ALA A 158 8.50 3.93 2.96
CA ALA A 158 7.47 3.91 1.92
C ALA A 158 6.11 3.42 2.45
N LEU A 159 6.10 2.34 3.23
CA LEU A 159 4.87 1.80 3.82
C LEU A 159 4.20 2.82 4.75
N VAL A 160 4.98 3.46 5.63
CA VAL A 160 4.48 4.49 6.56
C VAL A 160 3.97 5.72 5.80
N ALA A 161 4.69 6.18 4.77
CA ALA A 161 4.26 7.30 3.93
C ALA A 161 2.92 7.01 3.25
N PHE A 162 2.72 5.80 2.69
CA PHE A 162 1.43 5.40 2.13
C PHE A 162 0.30 5.43 3.15
N TRP A 163 0.54 5.01 4.38
CA TRP A 163 -0.46 5.10 5.44
C TRP A 163 -0.81 6.55 5.77
N ILE A 164 0.19 7.42 5.92
CA ILE A 164 0.00 8.84 6.19
C ILE A 164 -0.84 9.48 5.08
N GLU A 165 -0.56 9.17 3.82
CA GLU A 165 -1.37 9.61 2.68
C GLU A 165 -2.84 9.17 2.83
N LYS A 166 -3.08 7.87 3.07
CA LYS A 166 -4.45 7.35 3.18
C LYS A 166 -5.20 7.95 4.36
N PHE A 167 -4.54 8.13 5.51
CA PHE A 167 -5.14 8.81 6.65
C PHE A 167 -5.45 10.27 6.34
N ALA A 168 -4.53 11.01 5.71
CA ALA A 168 -4.76 12.41 5.33
C ALA A 168 -5.98 12.55 4.39
N ILE A 169 -6.13 11.65 3.41
CA ILE A 169 -7.30 11.66 2.52
C ILE A 169 -8.58 11.32 3.30
N CYS A 170 -8.56 10.29 4.15
CA CYS A 170 -9.70 9.95 5.00
C CYS A 170 -10.14 11.11 5.91
N LEU A 171 -9.18 11.78 6.55
CA LEU A 171 -9.43 12.95 7.40
C LEU A 171 -10.01 14.11 6.57
N TYR A 172 -9.47 14.35 5.37
CA TYR A 172 -10.00 15.35 4.45
C TYR A 172 -11.46 15.04 4.07
N LEU A 173 -11.78 13.79 3.69
CA LEU A 173 -13.15 13.37 3.38
C LEU A 173 -14.10 13.54 4.58
N TYR A 174 -13.63 13.19 5.77
CA TYR A 174 -14.43 13.28 6.98
C TYR A 174 -14.72 14.74 7.36
N PHE A 175 -13.69 15.58 7.47
CA PHE A 175 -13.85 16.96 7.96
C PHE A 175 -14.39 17.92 6.90
N ARG A 176 -14.05 17.75 5.62
CA ARG A 176 -14.49 18.68 4.55
C ARG A 176 -15.76 18.24 3.84
N LEU A 177 -16.05 16.94 3.79
CA LEU A 177 -17.18 16.39 3.02
C LEU A 177 -18.17 15.60 3.90
N GLY A 178 -17.88 15.39 5.19
CA GLY A 178 -18.75 14.62 6.08
C GLY A 178 -18.82 13.13 5.75
N ILE A 179 -17.92 12.63 4.88
CA ILE A 179 -17.94 11.24 4.43
C ILE A 179 -17.11 10.39 5.39
N LYS A 180 -17.79 9.48 6.11
CA LYS A 180 -17.14 8.54 7.03
C LYS A 180 -16.48 7.39 6.26
N PRO A 181 -15.31 6.89 6.71
CA PRO A 181 -14.69 5.69 6.10
C PRO A 181 -15.60 4.46 6.03
N SER A 182 -16.53 4.33 6.99
CA SER A 182 -17.52 3.24 7.01
C SER A 182 -18.52 3.25 5.85
N ALA A 183 -18.63 4.38 5.14
CA ALA A 183 -19.54 4.54 4.01
C ALA A 183 -19.02 3.81 2.76
N TYR A 184 -17.71 3.84 2.52
CA TYR A 184 -17.08 3.28 1.33
C TYR A 184 -16.17 2.07 1.59
N THR A 185 -15.76 1.82 2.84
CA THR A 185 -14.93 0.66 3.20
C THR A 185 -15.65 -0.26 4.20
N PRO A 186 -15.59 -1.59 4.03
CA PRO A 186 -16.10 -2.55 5.00
C PRO A 186 -15.18 -2.65 6.23
N LEU A 187 -15.23 -1.68 7.14
CA LEU A 187 -14.28 -1.53 8.26
C LEU A 187 -14.09 -2.78 9.13
N LYS A 188 -15.13 -3.58 9.38
CA LYS A 188 -15.03 -4.80 10.19
C LYS A 188 -14.14 -5.85 9.51
N ALA A 189 -14.47 -6.19 8.27
CA ALA A 189 -13.70 -7.14 7.47
C ALA A 189 -12.29 -6.60 7.19
N TYR A 190 -12.18 -5.31 6.87
CA TYR A 190 -10.90 -4.63 6.70
C TYR A 190 -10.01 -4.78 7.93
N ALA A 191 -10.50 -4.43 9.13
CA ALA A 191 -9.71 -4.53 10.36
C ALA A 191 -9.27 -5.98 10.64
N LEU A 192 -10.17 -6.96 10.43
CA LEU A 192 -9.86 -8.38 10.60
C LEU A 192 -8.74 -8.82 9.64
N TYR A 193 -8.87 -8.50 8.36
CA TYR A 193 -7.89 -8.87 7.34
C TYR A 193 -6.54 -8.18 7.57
N ASN A 194 -6.53 -6.91 7.95
CA ASN A 194 -5.31 -6.19 8.30
C ASN A 194 -4.61 -6.82 9.50
N ALA A 195 -5.35 -7.07 10.58
CA ALA A 195 -4.80 -7.70 11.78
C ALA A 195 -4.21 -9.07 11.45
N PHE A 196 -4.93 -9.89 10.69
CA PHE A 196 -4.45 -11.22 10.31
C PHE A 196 -3.21 -11.16 9.42
N THR A 197 -3.16 -10.28 8.42
CA THR A 197 -1.97 -10.09 7.57
C THR A 197 -0.77 -9.61 8.37
N VAL A 198 -0.96 -8.68 9.31
CA VAL A 198 0.13 -8.20 10.16
C VAL A 198 0.64 -9.31 11.08
N ILE A 199 -0.25 -10.10 11.68
CA ILE A 199 0.13 -11.26 12.51
C ILE A 199 0.95 -12.26 11.69
N VAL A 200 0.48 -12.62 10.49
CA VAL A 200 1.19 -13.55 9.61
C VAL A 200 2.54 -12.98 9.16
N PHE A 201 2.58 -11.69 8.81
CA PHE A 201 3.82 -11.01 8.48
C PHE A 201 4.82 -11.07 9.63
N THR A 202 4.40 -10.75 10.86
CA THR A 202 5.28 -10.80 12.04
C THR A 202 5.77 -12.21 12.29
N ALA A 203 4.89 -13.21 12.21
CA ALA A 203 5.27 -14.61 12.35
C ALA A 203 6.31 -15.01 11.28
N ALA A 204 6.06 -14.70 10.01
CA ALA A 204 6.97 -15.01 8.91
C ALA A 204 8.28 -14.22 8.98
N TYR A 205 8.26 -12.99 9.49
CA TYR A 205 9.44 -12.14 9.56
C TYR A 205 10.44 -12.65 10.61
N PHE A 206 9.94 -13.13 11.76
CA PHE A 206 10.79 -13.59 12.87
C PHE A 206 11.04 -15.11 12.93
N TRP A 207 10.12 -15.95 12.42
CA TRP A 207 10.15 -17.41 12.65
C TRP A 207 10.44 -18.26 11.42
N LEU A 208 10.23 -17.72 10.22
CA LEU A 208 10.55 -18.34 8.93
C LEU A 208 11.83 -17.75 8.36
#